data_AF-A0A7X3MWJ7-F1
#
_entry.id   AF-A0A7X3MWJ7-F1
#
_cell.length_a   1.000
_cell.length_b   1.000
_cell.length_c   1.000
_cell.angle_alpha   90.00
_cell.angle_beta   90.00
_cell.angle_gamma   90.00
#
_symmetry.space_group_name_H-M   'P 1'
#
loop_
_entity.id
_entity.type
_entity.pdbx_description
1 polymer ?
#
loop_
_entity_poly.entity_id
_entity_poly.type
_entity_poly.pdbx_seq_one_letter_code
_entity_poly.pdbx_strand_id
1 'polypeptide(L)'
;MATTSIEKEDAIHPGRPVVVDRYNLGARINHWVTAISLILLALSGLAFFHPSLFFLTGLFGGGQEARAFHPWIGVVLFFSFAGLFIRFWRANLPEKSDREWLAHANDVIAGNEEKLPEAGRYNPIQKFNFWAMSLLIIALILTGLAIWDQYFYGWTTIPQKRVAVLVHSLSAVLLICIWIVHVYAVIWARGTLRAMTRGSVTGGWAWRHHRRWLKELAEHHRFKKPAAPAE
;
A
#
# COMPACT_ATOMS: atom_id res chain seq x y z
N MET A 1 10.28 18.52 18.44
CA MET A 1 9.39 17.43 18.92
C MET A 1 9.26 16.44 17.78
N ALA A 2 9.75 15.21 17.94
CA ALA A 2 9.48 14.15 16.97
C ALA A 2 7.96 13.95 16.95
N THR A 3 7.33 14.10 15.78
CA THR A 3 5.95 13.68 15.57
C THR A 3 5.86 12.21 15.97
N THR A 4 5.18 11.90 17.07
CA THR A 4 5.06 10.53 17.58
C THR A 4 4.53 9.64 16.46
N SER A 5 5.26 8.56 16.13
CA SER A 5 4.87 7.65 15.05
C SER A 5 3.68 6.75 15.40
N ILE A 6 3.18 6.89 16.63
CA ILE A 6 2.06 6.16 17.23
C ILE A 6 0.73 6.67 16.70
N GLU A 7 -0.07 5.77 16.13
CA GLU A 7 -1.47 6.07 15.82
C GLU A 7 -2.40 5.78 17.00
N LYS A 8 -3.59 6.37 16.97
CA LYS A 8 -4.61 6.21 18.02
C LYS A 8 -4.98 4.75 18.29
N GLU A 9 -4.98 3.90 17.26
CA GLU A 9 -5.30 2.48 17.35
C GLU A 9 -4.17 1.57 17.84
N ASP A 10 -2.93 2.06 17.93
CA ASP A 10 -1.80 1.22 18.30
C ASP A 10 -1.84 0.93 19.82
N ALA A 11 -1.81 -0.36 20.17
CA ALA A 11 -1.83 -0.81 21.55
C ALA A 11 -1.10 -2.14 21.73
N ILE A 12 -0.37 -2.27 22.84
CA ILE A 12 0.27 -3.51 23.27
C ILE A 12 -0.74 -4.29 24.11
N HIS A 13 -0.92 -5.56 23.77
CA HIS A 13 -1.67 -6.54 24.54
C HIS A 13 -0.67 -7.49 25.22
N PRO A 14 -0.45 -7.33 26.54
CA PRO A 14 0.38 -8.26 27.31
C PRO A 14 -0.24 -9.66 27.27
N GLY A 15 0.58 -10.69 27.03
CA GLY A 15 0.10 -12.07 26.93
C GLY A 15 1.18 -13.03 26.45
N ARG A 16 0.80 -14.31 26.29
CA ARG A 16 1.65 -15.36 25.71
C ARG A 16 0.96 -15.94 24.47
N PRO A 17 1.21 -15.42 23.26
CA PRO A 17 2.21 -14.40 22.90
C PRO A 17 1.72 -12.95 23.09
N VAL A 18 2.67 -12.01 23.23
CA VAL A 18 2.40 -10.57 23.16
C VAL A 18 1.92 -10.21 21.76
N VAL A 19 0.86 -9.41 21.68
CA VAL A 19 0.25 -8.94 20.44
C VAL A 19 0.22 -7.42 20.42
N VAL A 20 0.46 -6.82 19.26
CA VAL A 20 0.41 -5.36 19.08
C VAL A 20 -0.59 -5.02 17.99
N ASP A 21 -1.58 -4.19 18.32
CA ASP A 21 -2.53 -3.64 17.34
C ASP A 21 -1.78 -2.72 16.38
N ARG A 22 -2.00 -2.91 15.08
CA ARG A 22 -1.34 -2.13 14.02
C ARG A 22 -2.33 -1.47 13.07
N TYR A 23 -3.40 -2.17 12.68
CA TYR A 23 -4.42 -1.63 11.78
C TYR A 23 -5.82 -1.98 12.27
N ASN A 24 -6.69 -0.97 12.37
CA ASN A 24 -8.09 -1.21 12.70
C ASN A 24 -8.86 -1.87 11.53
N LEU A 25 -10.10 -2.27 11.79
CA LEU A 25 -10.93 -2.97 10.80
C LEU A 25 -11.21 -2.12 9.55
N GLY A 26 -11.56 -0.84 9.72
CA GLY A 26 -11.87 0.05 8.60
C GLY A 26 -10.70 0.25 7.65
N ALA A 27 -9.49 0.43 8.20
CA ALA A 27 -8.26 0.54 7.40
C ALA A 27 -7.99 -0.74 6.61
N ARG A 28 -8.20 -1.92 7.22
CA ARG A 28 -8.04 -3.22 6.56
C ARG A 28 -9.04 -3.44 5.45
N ILE A 29 -10.32 -3.15 5.68
CA ILE A 29 -11.35 -3.27 4.64
C ILE A 29 -11.00 -2.36 3.47
N ASN A 30 -10.66 -1.10 3.74
CA ASN A 30 -10.27 -0.16 2.69
C ASN A 30 -9.05 -0.64 1.90
N HIS A 31 -8.04 -1.19 2.59
CA HIS A 31 -6.88 -1.81 1.95
C HIS A 31 -7.28 -2.97 1.02
N TRP A 32 -8.16 -3.87 1.45
CA TRP A 32 -8.60 -4.99 0.61
C TRP A 32 -9.42 -4.53 -0.60
N VAL A 33 -10.24 -3.50 -0.46
CA VAL A 33 -10.92 -2.86 -1.60
C VAL A 33 -9.89 -2.33 -2.59
N THR A 34 -8.92 -1.53 -2.13
CA THR A 34 -7.82 -1.02 -2.96
C THR A 34 -7.04 -2.15 -3.64
N ALA A 35 -6.69 -3.21 -2.90
CA ALA A 35 -5.92 -4.34 -3.42
C ALA A 35 -6.67 -5.12 -4.51
N ILE A 36 -7.97 -5.39 -4.30
CA ILE A 36 -8.81 -6.06 -5.29
C ILE A 36 -8.97 -5.17 -6.53
N SER A 37 -9.21 -3.86 -6.36
CA SER A 37 -9.27 -2.92 -7.48
C SER A 37 -7.97 -2.91 -8.29
N LEU A 38 -6.80 -2.89 -7.64
CA LEU A 38 -5.51 -2.96 -8.31
C LEU A 38 -5.34 -4.25 -9.12
N ILE A 39 -5.75 -5.40 -8.58
CA ILE A 39 -5.70 -6.68 -9.29
C ILE A 39 -6.58 -6.64 -10.54
N LEU A 40 -7.83 -6.19 -10.40
CA LEU A 40 -8.77 -6.11 -11.53
C LEU A 40 -8.29 -5.12 -12.61
N LEU A 41 -7.75 -3.98 -12.20
CA LEU A 41 -7.19 -2.98 -13.12
C LEU A 41 -5.93 -3.48 -13.82
N ALA A 42 -5.05 -4.17 -13.10
CA ALA A 42 -3.84 -4.77 -13.69
C ALA A 42 -4.22 -5.82 -14.73
N LEU A 43 -5.16 -6.72 -14.42
CA LEU A 43 -5.59 -7.77 -15.35
C LEU A 43 -6.28 -7.20 -16.59
N SER A 44 -7.23 -6.28 -16.42
CA SER A 44 -7.93 -5.65 -17.55
C SER A 44 -7.00 -4.73 -18.36
N GLY A 45 -6.11 -3.98 -17.71
CA GLY A 45 -5.13 -3.11 -18.37
C GLY A 45 -4.11 -3.91 -19.17
N LEU A 46 -3.56 -4.99 -18.60
CA LEU A 46 -2.62 -5.88 -19.30
C LEU A 46 -3.26 -6.53 -20.53
N ALA A 47 -4.56 -6.84 -20.47
CA ALA A 47 -5.32 -7.37 -21.61
C ALA A 47 -5.31 -6.44 -22.83
N PHE A 48 -5.27 -5.12 -22.60
CA PHE A 48 -5.18 -4.10 -23.64
C PHE A 48 -3.75 -3.63 -23.93
N PHE A 49 -2.80 -3.91 -23.03
CA PHE A 49 -1.40 -3.53 -23.17
C PHE A 49 -0.65 -4.41 -24.18
N HIS A 50 -0.87 -5.73 -24.15
CA HIS A 50 -0.20 -6.68 -25.05
C HIS A 50 -1.19 -7.67 -25.69
N PRO A 51 -1.22 -7.85 -27.03
CA PRO A 51 -2.22 -8.68 -27.71
C PRO A 51 -2.29 -10.13 -27.23
N SER A 52 -1.17 -10.74 -26.83
CA SER A 52 -1.17 -12.12 -26.31
C SER A 52 -1.93 -12.27 -24.98
N LEU A 53 -2.16 -11.17 -24.26
CA LEU A 53 -2.88 -11.14 -23.00
C LEU A 53 -4.37 -10.81 -23.18
N PHE A 54 -4.85 -10.62 -24.42
CA PHE A 54 -6.24 -10.25 -24.69
C PHE A 54 -7.26 -11.26 -24.14
N PHE A 55 -6.87 -12.53 -23.97
CA PHE A 55 -7.72 -13.55 -23.35
C PHE A 55 -8.17 -13.19 -21.92
N LEU A 56 -7.41 -12.35 -21.20
CA LEU A 56 -7.77 -11.85 -19.87
C LEU A 56 -9.07 -11.05 -19.88
N THR A 57 -9.48 -10.48 -21.02
CA THR A 57 -10.79 -9.80 -21.14
C THR A 57 -11.96 -10.74 -20.87
N GLY A 58 -11.80 -12.05 -21.04
CA GLY A 58 -12.81 -13.06 -20.70
C GLY A 58 -13.20 -13.04 -19.21
N LEU A 59 -12.30 -12.63 -18.31
CA LEU A 59 -12.58 -12.47 -16.88
C LEU A 59 -13.59 -11.36 -16.58
N PHE A 60 -13.81 -10.45 -17.54
CA PHE A 60 -14.69 -9.29 -17.41
C PHE A 60 -15.94 -9.41 -18.30
N GLY A 61 -16.14 -10.54 -18.98
CA GLY A 61 -17.25 -10.72 -19.94
C GLY A 61 -16.88 -10.41 -21.41
N GLY A 62 -15.60 -10.16 -21.71
CA GLY A 62 -15.09 -9.90 -23.04
C GLY A 62 -14.52 -8.49 -23.20
N GLY A 63 -13.98 -8.19 -24.39
CA GLY A 63 -13.25 -6.93 -24.64
C GLY A 63 -14.09 -5.66 -24.43
N GLN A 64 -15.38 -5.71 -24.79
CA GLN A 64 -16.29 -4.57 -24.63
C GLN A 64 -16.54 -4.26 -23.14
N GLU A 65 -16.86 -5.28 -22.37
CA GLU A 65 -17.12 -5.14 -20.92
C GLU A 65 -15.83 -4.76 -20.17
N ALA A 66 -14.70 -5.37 -20.50
CA ALA A 66 -13.39 -4.99 -19.93
C ALA A 66 -13.08 -3.51 -20.17
N ARG A 67 -13.33 -3.00 -21.37
CA ARG A 67 -13.14 -1.58 -21.71
C ARG A 67 -14.13 -0.68 -20.95
N ALA A 68 -15.37 -1.11 -20.78
CA ALA A 68 -16.39 -0.35 -20.07
C ALA A 68 -16.09 -0.27 -18.56
N PHE A 69 -15.73 -1.38 -17.93
CA PHE A 69 -15.54 -1.47 -16.48
C PHE A 69 -14.18 -0.96 -16.00
N HIS A 70 -13.11 -1.12 -16.78
CA HIS A 70 -11.76 -0.70 -16.38
C HIS A 70 -11.71 0.71 -15.75
N PRO A 71 -12.19 1.78 -16.42
CA PRO A 71 -12.10 3.12 -15.84
C PRO A 71 -13.00 3.31 -14.60
N TRP A 72 -14.14 2.61 -14.50
CA TRP A 72 -14.99 2.63 -13.30
C TRP A 72 -14.32 1.96 -12.10
N ILE A 73 -13.60 0.85 -12.31
CA ILE A 73 -12.77 0.25 -11.26
C ILE A 73 -11.65 1.23 -10.86
N GLY A 74 -11.13 2.01 -11.80
CA GLY A 74 -10.19 3.11 -11.56
C GLY A 74 -10.76 4.18 -10.61
N VAL A 75 -12.03 4.54 -10.78
CA VAL A 75 -12.73 5.45 -9.86
C VAL A 75 -12.83 4.85 -8.45
N VAL A 76 -13.18 3.57 -8.33
CA VAL A 76 -13.20 2.87 -7.04
C VAL A 76 -11.82 2.88 -6.39
N LEU A 77 -10.77 2.58 -7.15
CA LEU A 77 -9.38 2.64 -6.70
C LEU A 77 -9.03 4.02 -6.17
N PHE A 78 -9.38 5.10 -6.89
CA PHE A 78 -9.06 6.47 -6.51
C PHE A 78 -9.63 6.80 -5.12
N PHE A 79 -10.94 6.60 -4.91
CA PHE A 79 -11.57 6.94 -3.63
C PHE A 79 -11.09 6.03 -2.50
N SER A 80 -10.94 4.73 -2.76
CA SER A 80 -10.43 3.78 -1.78
C SER A 80 -9.01 4.15 -1.33
N PHE A 81 -8.10 4.37 -2.29
CA PHE A 81 -6.71 4.75 -2.02
C PHE A 81 -6.61 6.14 -1.37
N ALA A 82 -7.41 7.13 -1.79
CA ALA A 82 -7.44 8.44 -1.15
C ALA A 82 -7.78 8.34 0.34
N GLY A 83 -8.70 7.45 0.72
CA GLY A 83 -9.00 7.17 2.13
C GLY A 83 -7.80 6.60 2.90
N LEU A 84 -7.01 5.72 2.29
CA LEU A 84 -5.76 5.22 2.89
C LEU A 84 -4.68 6.31 2.97
N PHE A 85 -4.56 7.13 1.93
CA PHE A 85 -3.60 8.23 1.86
C PHE A 85 -3.86 9.23 2.99
N ILE A 86 -5.09 9.75 3.12
CA ILE A 86 -5.47 10.70 4.17
C ILE A 86 -5.21 10.12 5.57
N ARG A 87 -5.41 8.81 5.73
CA ARG A 87 -5.19 8.11 7.00
C ARG A 87 -3.71 7.98 7.36
N PHE A 88 -2.84 7.67 6.40
CA PHE A 88 -1.47 7.22 6.68
C PHE A 88 -0.35 8.15 6.19
N TRP A 89 -0.65 9.22 5.46
CA TRP A 89 0.40 10.08 4.87
C TRP A 89 1.35 10.68 5.91
N ARG A 90 0.82 11.09 7.08
CA ARG A 90 1.64 11.69 8.15
C ARG A 90 2.67 10.70 8.70
N ALA A 91 2.25 9.45 8.92
CA ALA A 91 3.12 8.39 9.40
C ALA A 91 4.15 7.92 8.35
N ASN A 92 3.98 8.30 7.07
CA ASN A 92 4.86 7.97 5.96
C ASN A 92 5.75 9.14 5.52
N LEU A 93 5.80 10.25 6.27
CA LEU A 93 6.71 11.35 5.96
C LEU A 93 8.17 10.90 6.12
N PRO A 94 9.06 11.27 5.17
CA PRO A 94 10.48 11.01 5.30
C PRO A 94 11.07 11.69 6.53
N GLU A 95 11.84 10.94 7.30
CA GLU A 95 12.53 11.41 8.49
C GLU A 95 14.04 11.46 8.26
N LYS A 96 14.77 12.23 9.08
CA LYS A 96 16.23 12.30 8.99
C LYS A 96 16.88 10.92 9.22
N SER A 97 16.31 10.10 10.11
CA SER A 97 16.76 8.73 10.37
C SER A 97 16.59 7.79 9.18
N ASP A 98 15.74 8.11 8.21
CA ASP A 98 15.51 7.25 7.05
C ASP A 98 16.74 7.20 6.14
N ARG A 99 17.55 8.29 6.11
CA ARG A 99 18.79 8.34 5.32
C ARG A 99 19.85 7.38 5.84
N GLU A 100 19.99 7.30 7.16
CA GLU A 100 20.90 6.37 7.81
C GLU A 100 20.49 4.92 7.55
N TRP A 101 19.20 4.62 7.67
CA TRP A 101 18.67 3.30 7.36
C TRP A 101 18.89 2.91 5.88
N LEU A 102 18.71 3.85 4.95
CA LEU A 102 18.97 3.62 3.52
C LEU A 102 20.45 3.36 3.20
N ALA A 103 21.38 3.89 4.00
CA ALA A 103 22.81 3.57 3.85
C ALA A 103 23.11 2.08 4.08
N HIS A 104 22.23 1.38 4.82
CA HIS A 104 22.30 -0.05 5.09
C HIS A 104 21.35 -0.89 4.22
N ALA A 105 20.88 -0.36 3.08
CA ALA A 105 19.94 -1.08 2.21
C ALA A 105 20.46 -2.46 1.74
N ASN A 106 21.78 -2.61 1.55
CA ASN A 106 22.38 -3.90 1.20
C ASN A 106 22.23 -4.94 2.32
N ASP A 107 22.28 -4.52 3.59
CA ASP A 107 22.07 -5.41 4.74
C ASP A 107 20.61 -5.88 4.84
N VAL A 108 19.65 -5.07 4.38
CA VAL A 108 18.23 -5.47 4.28
C VAL A 108 18.06 -6.62 3.30
N ILE A 109 18.66 -6.53 2.11
CA ILE A 109 18.58 -7.55 1.07
C ILE A 109 19.30 -8.83 1.52
N ALA A 110 20.43 -8.69 2.23
CA ALA A 110 21.18 -9.79 2.80
C ALA A 110 20.49 -10.46 4.01
N GLY A 111 19.37 -9.90 4.51
CA GLY A 111 18.66 -10.41 5.68
C GLY A 111 19.36 -10.12 7.02
N ASN A 112 20.35 -9.24 7.04
CA ASN A 112 21.10 -8.84 8.23
C ASN A 112 20.33 -7.75 9.03
N GLU A 113 19.08 -8.05 9.38
CA GLU A 113 18.17 -7.07 10.01
C GLU A 113 18.68 -6.53 11.35
N GLU A 114 19.56 -7.27 12.04
CA GLU A 114 20.15 -6.84 13.31
C GLU A 114 21.12 -5.65 13.18
N LYS A 115 21.65 -5.41 11.98
CA LYS A 115 22.53 -4.26 11.69
C LYS A 115 21.76 -3.01 11.30
N LEU A 116 20.44 -3.11 11.12
CA LEU A 116 19.62 -1.99 10.66
C LEU A 116 19.34 -1.01 11.81
N PRO A 117 19.34 0.31 11.54
CA PRO A 117 18.87 1.30 12.49
C PRO A 117 17.43 1.03 12.92
N GLU A 118 17.08 1.46 14.14
CA GLU A 118 15.75 1.21 14.70
C GLU A 118 14.66 1.90 13.88
N ALA A 119 13.87 1.10 13.15
CA ALA A 119 12.79 1.59 12.32
C ALA A 119 11.58 2.02 13.17
N GLY A 120 10.96 3.15 12.78
CA GLY A 120 9.68 3.61 13.29
C GLY A 120 8.51 2.75 12.81
N ARG A 121 7.28 3.28 12.87
CA ARG A 121 6.08 2.53 12.49
C ARG A 121 6.14 2.00 11.06
N TYR A 122 6.72 2.77 10.14
CA TYR A 122 7.04 2.34 8.77
C TYR A 122 8.54 2.46 8.53
N ASN A 123 9.12 1.46 7.85
CA ASN A 123 10.51 1.53 7.41
C ASN A 123 10.64 2.36 6.11
N PRO A 124 11.84 2.83 5.74
CA PRO A 124 12.02 3.67 4.55
C PRO A 124 11.56 3.03 3.23
N ILE A 125 11.68 1.72 3.06
CA ILE A 125 11.17 1.01 1.86
C ILE A 125 9.63 1.09 1.81
N GLN A 126 8.95 0.91 2.94
CA GLN A 126 7.49 1.05 3.03
C GLN A 126 7.05 2.50 2.75
N LYS A 127 7.79 3.50 3.27
CA LYS A 127 7.54 4.91 2.97
C LYS A 127 7.74 5.23 1.48
N PHE A 128 8.82 4.72 0.87
CA PHE A 128 9.05 4.84 -0.56
C PHE A 128 7.89 4.23 -1.36
N ASN A 129 7.47 3.01 -1.02
CA ASN A 129 6.35 2.35 -1.67
C ASN A 129 5.05 3.17 -1.57
N PHE A 130 4.76 3.73 -0.39
CA PHE A 130 3.59 4.59 -0.17
C PHE A 130 3.58 5.80 -1.12
N TRP A 131 4.69 6.54 -1.19
CA TRP A 131 4.78 7.72 -2.05
C TRP A 131 4.81 7.37 -3.54
N ALA A 132 5.55 6.34 -3.93
CA ALA A 132 5.63 5.89 -5.31
C ALA A 132 4.25 5.44 -5.83
N MET A 133 3.53 4.61 -5.07
CA MET A 133 2.15 4.22 -5.41
C MET A 133 1.22 5.44 -5.48
N SER A 134 1.33 6.38 -4.53
CA SER A 134 0.48 7.59 -4.51
C SER A 134 0.64 8.43 -5.77
N LEU A 135 1.89 8.73 -6.15
CA LEU A 135 2.18 9.54 -7.33
C LEU A 135 1.75 8.84 -8.63
N LEU A 136 2.00 7.53 -8.74
CA LEU A 136 1.62 6.75 -9.92
C LEU A 136 0.09 6.61 -10.05
N ILE A 137 -0.63 6.41 -8.95
CA ILE A 137 -2.10 6.39 -8.97
C ILE A 137 -2.65 7.74 -9.40
N ILE A 138 -2.10 8.86 -8.90
CA ILE A 138 -2.50 10.20 -9.37
C ILE A 138 -2.25 10.34 -10.87
N ALA A 139 -1.07 9.95 -11.36
CA ALA A 139 -0.74 9.99 -12.78
C ALA A 139 -1.72 9.15 -13.62
N LEU A 140 -2.06 7.94 -13.16
CA LEU A 140 -3.03 7.05 -13.81
C LEU A 140 -4.43 7.64 -13.84
N ILE A 141 -4.89 8.26 -12.76
CA ILE A 141 -6.23 8.88 -12.72
C ILE A 141 -6.29 10.08 -13.66
N LEU A 142 -5.30 10.98 -13.61
CA LEU A 142 -5.28 12.16 -14.48
C LEU A 142 -5.22 11.78 -15.96
N THR A 143 -4.34 10.83 -16.31
CA THR A 143 -4.24 10.35 -17.69
C THR A 143 -5.43 9.49 -18.11
N GLY A 144 -6.00 8.71 -17.18
CA GLY A 144 -7.19 7.89 -17.40
C GLY A 144 -8.40 8.76 -17.73
N LEU A 145 -8.63 9.83 -16.97
CA LEU A 145 -9.67 10.82 -17.27
C LEU A 145 -9.45 11.48 -18.64
N ALA A 146 -8.20 11.80 -18.98
CA ALA A 146 -7.86 12.43 -20.26
C ALA A 146 -8.15 11.54 -21.49
N ILE A 147 -8.11 10.21 -21.34
CA ILE A 147 -8.35 9.23 -22.42
C ILE A 147 -9.72 8.55 -22.32
N TRP A 148 -10.55 8.93 -21.34
CA TRP A 148 -11.87 8.35 -21.15
C TRP A 148 -12.92 9.06 -22.01
N ASP A 149 -12.87 8.74 -23.30
CA ASP A 149 -13.67 9.40 -24.34
C ASP A 149 -15.18 9.30 -24.13
N GLN A 150 -15.69 8.24 -23.48
CA GLN A 150 -17.12 8.07 -23.24
C GLN A 150 -17.76 9.26 -22.52
N TYR A 151 -17.01 9.91 -21.62
CA TYR A 151 -17.51 11.04 -20.83
C TYR A 151 -16.73 12.34 -21.06
N PHE A 152 -15.45 12.26 -21.42
CA PHE A 152 -14.55 13.42 -21.44
C PHE A 152 -13.92 13.69 -22.82
N TYR A 153 -14.50 13.17 -23.91
CA TYR A 153 -13.95 13.33 -25.26
C TYR A 153 -13.58 14.77 -25.63
N GLY A 154 -14.42 15.74 -25.25
CA GLY A 154 -14.24 17.16 -25.59
C GLY A 154 -13.27 17.93 -24.70
N TRP A 155 -12.73 17.33 -23.63
CA TRP A 155 -11.85 18.02 -22.67
C TRP A 155 -10.38 18.02 -23.11
N THR A 156 -10.00 17.12 -24.01
CA THR A 156 -8.61 16.93 -24.44
C THR A 156 -8.51 16.81 -25.95
N THR A 157 -7.43 17.35 -26.50
CA THR A 157 -7.09 17.25 -27.93
C THR A 157 -6.47 15.89 -28.27
N ILE A 158 -6.48 15.51 -29.55
CA ILE A 158 -5.86 14.24 -30.01
C ILE A 158 -4.37 14.14 -29.60
N PRO A 159 -3.52 15.17 -29.75
CA PRO A 159 -2.14 15.10 -29.27
C PRO A 159 -2.03 14.85 -27.77
N GLN A 160 -2.86 15.50 -26.95
CA GLN A 160 -2.90 15.27 -25.50
C GLN A 160 -3.31 13.84 -25.16
N LYS A 161 -4.30 13.27 -25.86
CA LYS A 161 -4.71 11.87 -25.67
C LYS A 161 -3.59 10.90 -25.98
N ARG A 162 -2.81 11.12 -27.05
CA ARG A 162 -1.66 10.28 -27.39
C ARG A 162 -0.60 10.28 -26.29
N VAL A 163 -0.26 11.46 -25.76
CA VAL A 163 0.66 11.59 -24.63
C VAL A 163 0.07 10.92 -23.39
N ALA A 164 -1.21 11.12 -23.11
CA ALA A 164 -1.87 10.53 -21.96
C ALA A 164 -1.90 9.00 -22.03
N VAL A 165 -2.17 8.38 -23.18
CA VAL A 165 -2.08 6.92 -23.35
C VAL A 165 -0.67 6.40 -23.06
N LEU A 166 0.37 7.08 -23.56
CA LEU A 166 1.77 6.70 -23.30
C LEU A 166 2.11 6.77 -21.81
N VAL A 167 1.80 7.91 -21.17
CA VAL A 167 2.07 8.13 -19.74
C VAL A 167 1.25 7.17 -18.86
N HIS A 168 -0.02 6.91 -19.21
CA HIS A 168 -0.88 5.96 -18.52
C HIS A 168 -0.28 4.56 -18.56
N SER A 169 0.12 4.11 -19.75
CA SER A 169 0.68 2.77 -19.97
C SER A 169 2.01 2.59 -19.22
N LEU A 170 2.91 3.59 -19.27
CA LEU A 170 4.17 3.55 -18.53
C LEU A 170 3.94 3.56 -17.00
N SER A 171 3.03 4.42 -16.52
CA SER A 171 2.68 4.50 -15.11
C SER A 171 2.05 3.19 -14.61
N ALA A 172 1.24 2.54 -15.44
CA ALA A 172 0.61 1.26 -15.12
C ALA A 172 1.66 0.16 -14.96
N VAL A 173 2.60 0.05 -15.91
CA VAL A 173 3.69 -0.95 -15.82
C VAL A 173 4.54 -0.71 -14.58
N LEU A 174 4.95 0.54 -14.31
CA LEU A 174 5.72 0.88 -13.11
C LEU A 174 4.95 0.55 -11.81
N LEU A 175 3.66 0.88 -11.76
CA LEU A 175 2.80 0.58 -10.61
C LEU A 175 2.67 -0.93 -10.39
N ILE A 176 2.48 -1.71 -11.46
CA ILE A 176 2.42 -3.17 -11.39
C ILE A 176 3.73 -3.74 -10.83
N CYS A 177 4.89 -3.28 -11.30
CA CYS A 177 6.19 -3.70 -10.77
C CYS A 177 6.34 -3.40 -9.28
N ILE A 178 6.01 -2.18 -8.86
CA ILE A 178 6.06 -1.77 -7.44
C ILE A 178 5.08 -2.59 -6.61
N TRP A 179 3.89 -2.86 -7.13
CA TRP A 179 2.88 -3.68 -6.46
C TRP A 179 3.33 -5.13 -6.29
N ILE A 180 3.99 -5.72 -7.29
CA ILE A 180 4.58 -7.08 -7.16
C ILE A 180 5.63 -7.09 -6.03
N VAL A 181 6.51 -6.10 -5.99
CA VAL A 181 7.51 -5.96 -4.91
C VAL A 181 6.83 -5.78 -3.55
N HIS A 182 5.76 -4.99 -3.47
CA HIS A 182 4.98 -4.80 -2.26
C HIS A 182 4.39 -6.13 -1.74
N VAL A 183 3.74 -6.91 -2.62
CA VAL A 183 3.17 -8.22 -2.25
C VAL A 183 4.28 -9.19 -1.83
N TYR A 184 5.39 -9.23 -2.58
CA TYR A 184 6.54 -10.06 -2.24
C TYR A 184 7.11 -9.72 -0.86
N ALA A 185 7.27 -8.43 -0.54
CA ALA A 185 7.78 -7.99 0.76
C ALA A 185 6.88 -8.43 1.93
N VAL A 186 5.56 -8.44 1.75
CA VAL A 186 4.60 -8.93 2.77
C VAL A 186 4.74 -10.44 2.99
N ILE A 187 5.03 -11.22 1.94
CA ILE A 187 5.26 -12.66 2.03
C ILE A 187 6.62 -12.98 2.66
N TRP A 188 7.65 -12.23 2.27
CA TRP A 188 9.02 -12.40 2.75
C TRP A 188 9.15 -12.08 4.25
N ALA A 189 8.60 -10.93 4.69
CA ALA A 189 8.57 -10.55 6.09
C ALA A 189 7.48 -11.31 6.86
N ARG A 190 7.76 -12.58 7.21
CA ARG A 190 6.81 -13.50 7.87
C ARG A 190 6.13 -12.85 9.08
N GLY A 191 4.80 -12.92 9.12
CA GLY A 191 3.97 -12.31 10.17
C GLY A 191 3.34 -10.98 9.77
N THR A 192 3.83 -10.31 8.72
CA THR A 192 3.27 -9.05 8.21
C THR A 192 1.84 -9.23 7.68
N LEU A 193 1.54 -10.35 7.02
CA LEU A 193 0.19 -10.64 6.51
C LEU A 193 -0.88 -10.66 7.62
N ARG A 194 -0.50 -10.99 8.87
CA ARG A 194 -1.39 -10.94 10.02
C ARG A 194 -1.87 -9.52 10.31
N ALA A 195 -1.06 -8.50 10.02
CA ALA A 195 -1.45 -7.11 10.17
C ALA A 195 -2.64 -6.76 9.27
N MET A 196 -2.68 -7.26 8.04
CA MET A 196 -3.77 -6.97 7.10
C MET A 196 -4.99 -7.88 7.24
N THR A 197 -4.81 -9.10 7.73
CA THR A 197 -5.91 -10.05 7.92
C THR A 197 -6.56 -9.93 9.30
N ARG A 198 -5.76 -9.79 10.37
CA ARG A 198 -6.24 -9.74 11.77
C ARG A 198 -6.11 -8.38 12.43
N GLY A 199 -5.35 -7.44 11.84
CA GLY A 199 -5.16 -6.10 12.40
C GLY A 199 -4.03 -5.98 13.41
N SER A 200 -3.37 -7.10 13.72
CA SER A 200 -2.34 -7.16 14.76
C SER A 200 -1.12 -7.97 14.35
N VAL A 201 0.00 -7.68 15.00
CA VAL A 201 1.30 -8.35 14.81
C VAL A 201 1.79 -8.93 16.13
N THR A 202 2.73 -9.88 16.09
CA THR A 202 3.33 -10.41 17.31
C THR A 202 4.36 -9.40 17.86
N GLY A 203 4.56 -9.41 19.19
CA GLY A 203 5.60 -8.57 19.82
C GLY A 203 7.00 -8.87 19.27
N GLY A 204 7.31 -10.13 18.98
CA GLY A 204 8.58 -10.53 18.36
C GLY A 204 8.78 -9.96 16.95
N TRP A 205 7.71 -9.91 16.14
CA TRP A 205 7.74 -9.25 14.84
C TRP A 205 7.95 -7.73 14.98
N ALA A 206 7.24 -7.10 15.91
CA ALA A 206 7.37 -5.66 16.17
C ALA A 206 8.79 -5.31 16.65
N TRP A 207 9.39 -6.13 17.50
CA TRP A 207 10.78 -5.97 17.94
C TRP A 207 11.79 -6.12 16.80
N ARG A 208 11.60 -7.12 15.93
CA ARG A 208 12.52 -7.40 14.82
C ARG A 208 12.47 -6.32 13.74
N HIS A 209 11.28 -5.95 13.26
CA HIS A 209 11.14 -5.09 12.08
C HIS A 209 10.84 -3.61 12.40
N HIS A 210 10.34 -3.31 13.60
CA HIS A 210 9.83 -1.97 13.96
C HIS A 210 10.17 -1.62 15.43
N ARG A 211 11.43 -1.86 15.82
CA ARG A 211 11.90 -1.78 17.21
C ARG A 211 11.61 -0.42 17.86
N ARG A 212 11.84 0.68 17.13
CA ARG A 212 11.62 2.05 17.64
C ARG A 212 10.15 2.27 17.96
N TRP A 213 9.26 1.86 17.06
CA TRP A 213 7.80 1.94 17.27
C TRP A 213 7.35 1.15 18.50
N LEU A 214 7.88 -0.06 18.70
CA LEU A 214 7.52 -0.86 19.88
C LEU A 214 7.98 -0.20 21.19
N LYS A 215 9.17 0.40 21.22
CA LYS A 215 9.67 1.17 22.38
C LYS A 215 8.80 2.39 22.66
N GLU A 216 8.51 3.19 21.63
CA GLU A 216 7.62 4.36 21.74
C GLU A 216 6.26 3.96 22.36
N LEU A 217 5.65 2.85 21.92
CA LEU A 217 4.39 2.37 22.50
C LEU A 217 4.49 2.01 23.99
N ALA A 218 5.60 1.40 24.40
CA ALA A 218 5.84 1.02 25.79
C ALA A 218 6.09 2.27 26.67
N GLU A 219 6.89 3.22 26.18
CA GLU A 219 7.19 4.49 26.84
C GLU A 219 5.93 5.36 27.02
N HIS A 220 5.04 5.35 26.04
CA HIS A 220 3.74 6.05 26.11
C HIS A 220 2.65 5.25 26.84
N HIS A 221 2.99 4.17 27.54
CA HIS A 221 2.07 3.32 28.31
C HIS A 221 0.83 2.86 27.53
N ARG A 222 0.97 2.54 26.25
CA ARG A 222 -0.13 2.08 25.36
C ARG A 222 -0.51 0.62 25.61
N PHE A 223 -0.79 0.25 26.85
CA PHE A 223 -1.19 -1.10 27.23
C PHE A 223 -2.72 -1.21 27.29
N LYS A 224 -3.30 -2.18 26.59
CA LYS A 224 -4.69 -2.58 26.84
C LYS A 224 -4.73 -3.48 28.07
N LYS A 225 -5.66 -3.20 28.99
CA LYS A 225 -5.94 -4.09 30.12
C LYS A 225 -6.41 -5.44 29.58
N PRO A 226 -6.00 -6.57 30.20
CA PRO A 226 -6.58 -7.87 29.89
C PRO A 226 -8.11 -7.78 30.01
N ALA A 227 -8.85 -8.35 29.06
CA ALA A 227 -10.27 -8.53 29.24
C ALA A 227 -10.49 -9.31 30.55
N ALA A 228 -11.35 -8.82 31.43
CA ALA A 228 -11.76 -9.59 32.60
C ALA A 228 -12.32 -10.93 32.10
N PRO A 229 -11.96 -12.07 32.73
CA PRO A 229 -12.55 -13.34 32.36
C PRO A 229 -14.08 -13.22 32.47
N ALA A 230 -14.79 -13.66 31.43
CA ALA A 230 -16.24 -13.74 31.49
C ALA A 230 -16.59 -14.76 32.58
N GLU A 231 -17.30 -14.30 33.62
CA GLU A 231 -17.89 -15.14 34.67
C GLU A 231 -19.06 -15.97 34.13
#